data_AF-A0A2P4P9Y6-F1
#
_entry.id   AF-A0A2P4P9Y6-F1
#
_cell.length_a   1.000
_cell.length_b   1.000
_cell.length_c   1.000
_cell.angle_alpha   90.00
_cell.angle_beta   90.00
_cell.angle_gamma   90.00
#
_symmetry.space_group_name_H-M   'P 1'
#
loop_
_entity.id
_entity.type
_entity.pdbx_description
1 polymer ?
#
loop_
_entity_poly.entity_id
_entity_poly.type
_entity_poly.pdbx_seq_one_letter_code
_entity_poly.pdbx_strand_id
1 'polypeptide(L)'
;MNEIVESQAISLEQEFPLKKGWALKENLKLGNKGGGKRISKKVVQYLQGYFLAGNLRAVDRYSPENMHTCLEELAAEGELTLEEIPTVKTIKEWIGRYSANFKKVASEKALVENMESNQSGAVAKSSIRPNKRQKKG
;
A
#
# COMPACT_ATOMS: atom_id res chain seq x y z
N MET A 1 -26.68 -66.76 -1.49
CA MET A 1 -25.61 -66.12 -0.72
C MET A 1 -25.34 -64.78 -1.38
N ASN A 2 -25.71 -63.66 -0.76
CA ASN A 2 -25.37 -62.33 -1.25
C ASN A 2 -24.70 -61.59 -0.09
N GLU A 3 -23.38 -61.52 -0.13
CA GLU A 3 -22.53 -60.84 0.82
C GLU A 3 -22.16 -59.49 0.21
N ILE A 4 -22.81 -58.42 0.69
CA ILE A 4 -22.47 -57.05 0.32
C ILE A 4 -21.36 -56.61 1.27
N VAL A 5 -20.12 -56.63 0.76
CA VAL A 5 -18.98 -55.99 1.42
C VAL A 5 -19.11 -54.48 1.19
N GLU A 6 -19.83 -53.81 2.08
CA GLU A 6 -19.76 -52.36 2.22
C GLU A 6 -18.36 -52.00 2.72
N SER A 7 -17.51 -51.61 1.75
CA SER A 7 -16.18 -51.07 2.02
C SER A 7 -16.36 -49.79 2.82
N GLN A 8 -16.04 -49.89 4.11
CA GLN A 8 -15.99 -48.77 5.04
C GLN A 8 -15.15 -47.65 4.40
N ALA A 9 -15.83 -46.59 3.96
CA ALA A 9 -15.20 -45.31 3.79
C ALA A 9 -14.60 -44.98 5.16
N ILE A 10 -13.28 -45.10 5.28
CA ILE A 10 -12.54 -44.76 6.49
C ILE A 10 -12.78 -43.27 6.68
N SER A 11 -13.80 -42.95 7.48
CA SER A 11 -14.07 -41.62 7.99
C SER A 11 -12.85 -41.24 8.81
N LEU A 12 -11.89 -40.59 8.16
CA LEU A 12 -10.92 -39.75 8.83
C LEU A 12 -11.68 -38.54 9.38
N GLU A 13 -12.53 -38.78 10.39
CA GLU A 13 -12.86 -37.80 11.42
C GLU A 13 -11.60 -37.57 12.24
N GLN A 14 -10.55 -37.06 11.59
CA GLN A 14 -9.55 -36.31 12.31
C GLN A 14 -10.27 -35.05 12.74
N GLU A 15 -10.77 -35.06 13.98
CA GLU A 15 -11.52 -33.97 14.57
C GLU A 15 -10.64 -32.73 14.51
N PHE A 16 -10.95 -31.86 13.54
CA PHE A 16 -10.26 -30.59 13.42
C PHE A 16 -10.58 -29.80 14.68
N PRO A 17 -9.59 -29.19 15.36
CA PRO A 17 -9.81 -28.52 16.65
C PRO A 17 -10.85 -27.38 16.60
N LEU A 18 -11.26 -26.97 15.40
CA LEU A 18 -12.13 -25.84 15.16
C LEU A 18 -13.44 -26.33 14.55
N LYS A 19 -14.54 -25.76 15.03
CA LYS A 19 -15.89 -26.10 14.59
C LYS A 19 -16.03 -25.91 13.08
N LYS A 20 -16.82 -26.79 12.45
CA LYS A 20 -17.22 -26.67 11.04
C LYS A 20 -17.75 -25.25 10.79
N GLY A 21 -17.20 -24.59 9.79
CA GLY A 21 -17.57 -23.21 9.43
C GLY A 21 -16.65 -22.10 9.96
N TRP A 22 -15.56 -22.42 10.68
CA TRP A 22 -14.61 -21.40 11.18
C TRP A 22 -13.95 -20.57 10.07
N ALA A 23 -13.71 -21.17 8.91
CA ALA A 23 -13.13 -20.49 7.75
C ALA A 23 -14.17 -19.86 6.82
N LEU A 24 -15.48 -19.97 7.14
CA LEU A 24 -16.51 -19.36 6.29
C LEU A 24 -16.47 -17.85 6.45
N LYS A 25 -16.52 -17.15 5.31
CA LYS A 25 -16.48 -15.69 5.23
C LYS A 25 -17.59 -15.02 6.05
N GLU A 26 -18.74 -15.66 6.18
CA GLU A 26 -19.87 -15.20 7.01
C GLU A 26 -19.57 -15.21 8.52
N ASN A 27 -18.73 -16.15 8.97
CA ASN A 27 -18.33 -16.29 10.37
C ASN A 27 -17.06 -15.51 10.71
N LEU A 28 -16.47 -14.84 9.71
CA LEU A 28 -15.33 -13.96 9.90
C LEU A 28 -15.77 -12.75 10.70
N LYS A 29 -15.37 -12.70 11.98
CA LYS A 29 -15.46 -11.49 12.78
C LYS A 29 -14.43 -10.48 12.25
N LEU A 30 -14.80 -9.75 11.21
CA LEU A 30 -14.10 -8.54 10.82
C LEU A 30 -14.24 -7.56 11.99
N GLY A 31 -13.24 -7.52 12.87
CA GLY A 31 -13.18 -6.49 13.90
C GLY A 31 -13.37 -5.13 13.23
N ASN A 32 -14.17 -4.25 13.82
CA ASN A 32 -14.47 -2.91 13.30
C ASN A 32 -13.17 -2.11 13.22
N LYS A 33 -12.40 -2.32 12.17
CA LYS A 33 -11.06 -1.80 11.97
C LYS A 33 -11.20 -0.35 11.48
N GLY A 34 -11.76 0.50 12.33
CA GLY A 34 -11.95 1.89 11.95
C GLY A 34 -12.87 2.79 12.73
N GLY A 35 -13.35 2.39 13.91
CA GLY A 35 -14.18 3.28 14.74
C GLY A 35 -13.44 4.47 15.38
N GLY A 36 -12.10 4.48 15.34
CA GLY A 36 -11.31 5.61 15.86
C GLY A 36 -11.38 6.84 14.96
N LYS A 37 -11.37 8.03 15.58
CA LYS A 37 -11.37 9.34 14.90
C LYS A 37 -10.36 9.34 13.76
N ARG A 38 -10.84 9.62 12.55
CA ARG A 38 -10.02 9.70 11.34
C ARG A 38 -9.43 11.10 11.20
N ILE A 39 -8.21 11.18 10.69
CA ILE A 39 -7.64 12.46 10.25
C ILE A 39 -8.53 13.01 9.14
N SER A 40 -8.87 14.30 9.21
CA SER A 40 -9.72 14.94 8.21
C SER A 40 -9.01 14.99 6.86
N LYS A 41 -9.78 14.99 5.77
CA LYS A 41 -9.21 15.05 4.40
C LYS A 41 -8.36 16.32 4.20
N LYS A 42 -8.78 17.43 4.82
CA LYS A 42 -8.10 18.72 4.77
C LYS A 42 -6.71 18.63 5.40
N VAL A 43 -6.61 18.08 6.61
CA VAL A 43 -5.32 17.82 7.26
C VAL A 43 -4.45 16.87 6.43
N VAL A 44 -5.03 15.83 5.83
CA VAL A 44 -4.28 14.91 4.95
C VAL A 44 -3.68 15.65 3.74
N GLN A 45 -4.38 16.61 3.14
CA GLN A 45 -3.86 17.41 2.03
C GLN A 45 -2.64 18.24 2.45
N TYR A 46 -2.69 18.89 3.61
CA TYR A 46 -1.54 19.61 4.15
C TYR A 46 -0.34 18.68 4.40
N LEU A 47 -0.58 17.54 5.04
CA LEU A 47 0.47 16.54 5.29
C LEU A 47 1.12 16.04 3.99
N GLN A 48 0.34 15.87 2.92
CA GLN A 48 0.87 15.52 1.59
C GLN A 48 1.74 16.64 1.01
N GLY A 49 1.30 17.91 1.11
CA GLY A 49 2.07 19.06 0.64
C GLY A 49 3.45 19.15 1.32
N TYR A 50 3.50 19.06 2.64
CA TYR A 50 4.75 19.07 3.41
C TYR A 50 5.67 17.89 3.05
N PHE A 51 5.09 16.69 2.86
CA PHE A 51 5.86 15.51 2.47
C PHE A 51 6.50 15.69 1.09
N LEU A 52 5.75 16.23 0.12
CA LEU A 52 6.23 16.43 -1.24
C LEU A 52 7.28 17.54 -1.35
N ALA A 53 7.22 18.59 -0.52
CA ALA A 53 8.24 19.63 -0.45
C ALA A 53 9.64 19.03 -0.18
N GLY A 54 9.72 18.08 0.76
CA GLY A 54 10.95 17.37 1.09
C GLY A 54 11.47 16.41 0.03
N ASN A 55 10.63 16.02 -0.95
CA ASN A 55 11.05 15.22 -2.10
C ASN A 55 11.70 16.09 -3.18
N LEU A 56 11.32 17.36 -3.30
CA LEU A 56 11.92 18.29 -4.25
C LEU A 56 13.31 18.73 -3.79
N ARG A 57 13.44 19.07 -2.50
CA ARG A 57 14.71 19.51 -1.90
C ARG A 57 14.84 18.93 -0.49
N ALA A 58 15.98 18.31 -0.19
CA ALA A 58 16.22 17.70 1.12
C ALA A 58 16.23 18.72 2.26
N VAL A 59 16.63 19.97 2.00
CA VAL A 59 16.65 21.08 2.96
C VAL A 59 15.22 21.47 3.38
N ASP A 60 14.24 21.30 2.49
CA ASP A 60 12.84 21.65 2.72
C ASP A 60 12.05 20.46 3.30
N ARG A 61 12.73 19.41 3.78
CA ARG A 61 12.08 18.22 4.35
C ARG A 61 11.55 18.54 5.74
N TYR A 62 10.23 18.45 5.87
CA TYR A 62 9.57 18.58 7.15
C TYR A 62 9.80 17.37 8.04
N SER A 63 10.21 17.61 9.28
CA SER A 63 10.12 16.62 10.35
C SER A 63 8.66 16.47 10.80
N PRO A 64 8.28 15.34 11.41
CA PRO A 64 6.95 15.17 11.99
C PRO A 64 6.58 16.26 13.01
N GLU A 65 7.56 16.77 13.74
CA GLU A 65 7.43 17.88 14.68
C GLU A 65 7.11 19.17 13.93
N ASN A 66 7.84 19.50 12.87
CA ASN A 66 7.59 20.70 12.06
C ASN A 66 6.22 20.65 11.38
N MET A 67 5.79 19.47 10.88
CA MET A 67 4.44 19.31 10.32
C MET A 67 3.36 19.58 11.36
N HIS A 68 3.58 19.18 12.62
CA HIS A 68 2.65 19.45 13.71
C HIS A 68 2.54 20.96 13.99
N THR A 69 3.68 21.64 14.13
CA THR A 69 3.72 23.08 14.37
C THR A 69 3.04 23.86 13.25
N CYS A 70 3.27 23.51 11.97
CA CYS A 70 2.57 24.16 10.87
C CYS A 70 1.05 23.93 10.89
N LEU A 71 0.58 22.76 11.36
CA LEU A 71 -0.85 22.51 11.54
C LEU A 71 -1.44 23.33 12.71
N GLU A 72 -0.66 23.58 13.76
CA GLU A 72 -1.04 24.48 14.86
C GLU A 72 -1.13 25.94 14.40
N GLU A 73 -0.19 26.39 13.56
CA GLU A 73 -0.23 27.72 12.93
C GLU A 73 -1.51 27.89 12.08
N LEU A 74 -1.83 26.89 11.25
CA LEU A 74 -3.07 26.89 10.46
C LEU A 74 -4.34 26.89 11.34
N ALA A 75 -4.30 26.27 12.52
CA ALA A 75 -5.41 26.34 13.45
C ALA A 75 -5.52 27.71 14.15
N ALA A 76 -4.38 28.36 14.43
CA ALA A 76 -4.35 29.71 14.95
C ALA A 76 -4.90 30.74 13.95
N GLU A 77 -4.68 30.52 12.65
CA GLU A 77 -5.27 31.29 11.56
C GLU A 77 -6.77 31.01 11.33
N GLY A 78 -7.34 30.02 12.03
CA GLY A 78 -8.73 29.61 11.88
C GLY A 78 -9.03 28.74 10.66
N GLU A 79 -8.00 28.32 9.93
CA GLU A 79 -8.12 27.45 8.75
C GLU A 79 -8.41 25.99 9.16
N LEU A 80 -7.94 25.57 10.34
CA LEU A 80 -8.19 24.26 10.94
C LEU A 80 -8.77 24.40 12.35
N THR A 81 -9.46 23.35 12.82
CA THR A 81 -9.86 23.26 14.23
C THR A 81 -8.78 22.54 15.03
N LEU A 82 -8.54 22.96 16.28
CA LEU A 82 -7.56 22.31 17.18
C LEU A 82 -7.86 20.82 17.37
N GLU A 83 -9.13 20.42 17.32
CA GLU A 83 -9.55 19.04 17.44
C GLU A 83 -9.17 18.15 16.25
N GLU A 84 -8.92 18.75 15.09
CA GLU A 84 -8.50 18.05 13.88
C GLU A 84 -7.00 17.80 13.83
N ILE A 85 -6.22 18.52 14.64
CA ILE A 85 -4.76 18.40 14.64
C ILE A 85 -4.36 17.00 15.16
N PRO A 86 -3.72 16.18 14.32
CA PRO A 86 -3.24 14.87 14.73
C PRO A 86 -1.98 15.04 15.57
N THR A 87 -1.81 14.19 16.57
CA THR A 87 -0.58 14.18 17.37
C THR A 87 0.66 13.88 16.53
N VAL A 88 1.83 14.32 16.98
CA VAL A 88 3.13 14.03 16.32
C VAL A 88 3.33 12.52 16.09
N LYS A 89 2.91 11.66 17.03
CA LYS A 89 2.97 10.20 16.87
C LYS A 89 2.11 9.72 15.70
N THR A 90 0.89 10.24 15.59
CA THR A 90 -0.02 9.94 14.49
C THR A 90 0.58 10.39 13.16
N ILE A 91 1.22 11.56 13.12
CA ILE A 91 1.92 12.07 11.93
C ILE A 91 3.07 11.12 11.54
N LYS A 92 3.91 10.70 12.50
CA LYS A 92 5.00 9.73 12.25
C LYS A 92 4.48 8.43 11.63
N GLU A 93 3.44 7.84 12.21
CA GLU A 93 2.81 6.63 11.68
C GLU A 93 2.20 6.85 10.29
N TRP A 94 1.57 8.01 10.08
CA TRP A 94 0.99 8.39 8.79
C TRP A 94 2.07 8.52 7.71
N ILE A 95 3.19 9.19 7.99
CA ILE A 95 4.32 9.32 7.05
C ILE A 95 4.86 7.94 6.68
N GLY A 96 5.02 7.03 7.64
CA GLY A 96 5.49 5.67 7.38
C GLY A 96 4.58 4.92 6.41
N ARG A 97 3.26 4.96 6.64
CA ARG A 97 2.25 4.34 5.76
C ARG A 97 2.22 5.00 4.38
N TYR A 98 2.21 6.33 4.35
CA TYR A 98 2.15 7.12 3.12
C TYR A 98 3.38 6.87 2.25
N SER A 99 4.59 6.86 2.85
CA SER A 99 5.85 6.58 2.16
C SER A 99 5.86 5.19 1.51
N ALA A 100 5.40 4.16 2.23
CA ALA A 100 5.32 2.80 1.69
C ALA A 100 4.34 2.72 0.51
N ASN A 101 3.17 3.35 0.64
CA ASN A 101 2.18 3.41 -0.43
C ASN A 101 2.70 4.20 -1.64
N PHE A 102 3.35 5.34 -1.42
CA PHE A 102 3.92 6.18 -2.45
C PHE A 102 4.96 5.42 -3.30
N LYS A 103 5.87 4.69 -2.65
CA LYS A 103 6.86 3.83 -3.34
C LYS A 103 6.19 2.72 -4.14
N LYS A 104 5.18 2.06 -3.56
CA LYS A 104 4.39 1.02 -4.24
C LYS A 104 3.73 1.58 -5.51
N VAL A 105 3.02 2.71 -5.40
CA VAL A 105 2.35 3.34 -6.54
C VAL A 105 3.35 3.75 -7.62
N ALA A 106 4.50 4.30 -7.25
CA ALA A 106 5.56 4.63 -8.20
C ALA A 106 6.07 3.39 -8.95
N SER A 107 6.28 2.27 -8.25
CA SER A 107 6.70 1.01 -8.87
C SER A 107 5.63 0.41 -9.78
N GLU A 108 4.35 0.46 -9.39
CA GLU A 108 3.24 -0.02 -10.22
C GLU A 108 3.13 0.79 -11.51
N LYS A 109 3.26 2.11 -11.43
CA LYS A 109 3.28 2.99 -12.62
C LYS A 109 4.43 2.67 -13.56
N ALA A 110 5.64 2.47 -13.03
CA ALA A 110 6.80 2.10 -13.83
C ALA A 110 6.60 0.75 -14.55
N LEU A 111 5.94 -0.22 -13.92
CA LEU A 111 5.63 -1.51 -14.58
C LEU A 111 4.63 -1.35 -15.71
N VAL A 112 3.56 -0.57 -15.51
CA VAL A 112 2.54 -0.31 -16.55
C VAL A 112 3.18 0.39 -17.76
N GLU A 113 3.98 1.43 -17.53
CA GLU A 113 4.67 2.17 -18.61
C GLU A 113 5.60 1.25 -19.42
N ASN A 114 6.30 0.33 -18.77
CA ASN A 114 7.13 -0.67 -19.44
C ASN A 114 6.33 -1.68 -20.27
N MET A 115 5.10 -2.02 -19.86
CA MET A 115 4.21 -2.89 -20.64
C MET A 115 3.63 -2.17 -21.87
N GLU A 116 3.23 -0.91 -21.72
CA GLU A 116 2.71 -0.06 -22.80
C GLU A 116 3.80 0.24 -23.85
N SER A 117 5.03 0.47 -23.41
CA SER A 117 6.21 0.64 -24.28
C SER A 117 6.54 -0.62 -25.07
N ASN A 118 6.30 -1.81 -24.51
CA ASN A 118 6.52 -3.09 -25.19
C ASN A 118 5.41 -3.44 -26.20
N GLN A 119 4.18 -2.96 -26.02
CA GLN A 119 3.11 -3.13 -27.02
C GLN A 119 3.26 -2.20 -28.23
N SER A 120 3.78 -0.98 -28.04
CA SER A 120 4.05 -0.02 -29.12
C SER A 120 5.36 -0.31 -29.89
N GLY A 121 6.30 -1.06 -29.30
CA GLY A 121 7.55 -1.46 -29.94
C GLY A 121 7.46 -2.64 -30.93
N ALA A 122 6.33 -3.35 -30.98
CA ALA A 122 6.16 -4.53 -31.85
C ALA A 122 5.99 -4.19 -33.34
N VAL A 123 5.78 -2.92 -33.71
CA VAL A 123 5.58 -2.49 -35.11
C VAL A 123 6.85 -1.91 -35.77
N ALA A 124 7.94 -1.67 -35.03
CA ALA A 124 9.08 -0.90 -35.57
C ALA A 124 10.49 -1.45 -35.29
N LYS A 125 10.69 -2.78 -35.17
CA LYS A 125 12.05 -3.35 -35.05
C LYS A 125 12.30 -4.57 -35.93
N SER A 126 12.09 -4.43 -37.24
CA SER A 126 12.91 -5.12 -38.25
C SER A 126 13.86 -4.12 -38.93
N SER A 127 14.91 -3.67 -38.24
CA SER A 127 16.12 -3.25 -38.95
C SER A 127 17.32 -3.01 -38.03
N ILE A 128 18.39 -3.71 -38.40
CA ILE A 128 19.80 -3.37 -38.24
C ILE A 128 20.36 -3.47 -36.81
N ARG A 129 20.91 -4.64 -36.49
CA ARG A 129 21.94 -4.80 -35.45
C ARG A 129 23.31 -4.45 -36.06
N PRO A 130 24.08 -3.47 -35.54
CA PRO A 130 25.48 -3.36 -35.91
C PRO A 130 26.30 -4.33 -35.06
N ASN A 131 27.07 -5.16 -35.75
CA ASN A 131 27.97 -6.17 -35.19
C ASN A 131 29.25 -5.48 -34.68
N LYS A 132 29.52 -5.51 -33.36
CA LYS A 132 30.76 -4.96 -32.78
C LYS A 132 31.71 -6.08 -32.39
N ARG A 133 32.61 -6.43 -33.31
CA ARG A 133 33.83 -7.21 -33.04
C ARG A 133 34.82 -6.34 -32.26
N GLN A 134 35.26 -6.79 -31.10
CA GLN A 134 36.52 -6.31 -30.50
C GLN A 134 37.56 -7.44 -30.49
N LYS A 135 38.75 -7.03 -30.90
CA LYS A 135 39.92 -7.80 -31.29
C LYS A 135 40.61 -8.39 -30.05
N LYS A 136 41.14 -9.60 -30.22
CA LYS A 136 41.96 -10.33 -29.23
C LYS A 136 43.19 -9.51 -28.83
N GLY A 137 43.58 -9.65 -27.55
CA GLY A 137 44.93 -9.32 -27.07
C GLY A 137 45.97 -10.32 -27.56
#